data_AF-W2C650-F1
#
_entry.id   AF-W2C650-F1
#
_cell.length_a   1.000
_cell.length_b   1.000
_cell.length_c   1.000
_cell.angle_alpha   90.00
_cell.angle_beta   90.00
_cell.angle_gamma   90.00
#
_symmetry.space_group_name_H-M   'P 1'
#
loop_
_entity.id
_entity.type
_entity.pdbx_description
1 polymer ?
#
loop_
_entity_poly.entity_id
_entity_poly.type
_entity_poly.pdbx_seq_one_letter_code
_entity_poly.pdbx_strand_id
1 'polypeptide(L)'
;VRTERITWPRVGAVAAAGTLLFFLNGWTLRLPIGTDACAGLYLTTLSAGFVCLLMAGSWASRLLKNNLMDDVFNVENESFMQETRLMTNEYSVNLPTRFYYRKKWQSGWINVVNPFRATMVLGTPGSGKSYAIINNYIKQQIEKAFAMYVYDYKYPDLSEIAYNHLRQHLDAYPVKPQF
;
A
#
# COMPACT_ATOMS: atom_id res chain seq x y z
N VAL A 1 -13.15 -24.71 4.61
CA VAL A 1 -13.12 -24.82 6.09
C VAL A 1 -13.82 -23.59 6.66
N ARG A 2 -14.91 -23.75 7.42
CA ARG A 2 -15.71 -22.63 7.94
C ARG A 2 -14.82 -21.71 8.79
N THR A 3 -14.54 -20.52 8.30
CA THR A 3 -13.84 -19.45 9.03
C THR A 3 -14.77 -18.89 10.09
N GLU A 4 -14.87 -19.54 11.24
CA GLU A 4 -15.36 -18.86 12.43
C GLU A 4 -14.48 -17.62 12.66
N ARG A 5 -15.10 -16.45 12.81
CA ARG A 5 -14.38 -15.22 13.19
C ARG A 5 -13.90 -15.39 14.64
N ILE A 6 -12.69 -15.92 14.81
CA ILE A 6 -12.03 -16.01 16.11
C ILE A 6 -11.61 -14.59 16.51
N THR A 7 -12.07 -14.11 17.67
CA THR A 7 -11.76 -12.78 18.21
C THR A 7 -11.03 -12.90 19.55
N TRP A 8 -10.18 -11.92 19.87
CA TRP A 8 -9.43 -11.88 21.14
C TRP A 8 -10.31 -12.02 22.40
N PRO A 9 -11.49 -11.38 22.52
CA PRO A 9 -12.36 -11.58 23.67
C PRO A 9 -12.84 -13.03 23.82
N ARG A 10 -13.11 -13.74 22.71
CA ARG A 10 -13.53 -15.14 22.74
C ARG A 10 -12.39 -16.06 23.18
N VAL A 11 -11.17 -15.80 22.72
CA VAL A 11 -9.96 -16.52 23.19
C VAL A 11 -9.75 -16.29 24.68
N GLY A 12 -9.85 -15.05 25.15
CA GLY A 12 -9.73 -14.70 26.56
C GLY A 12 -10.79 -15.38 27.44
N ALA A 13 -12.05 -15.41 27.00
CA ALA A 13 -13.13 -16.08 27.73
C ALA A 13 -12.89 -17.60 27.87
N VAL A 14 -12.47 -18.26 26.78
CA VAL A 14 -12.17 -19.71 26.81
C VAL A 14 -10.92 -20.00 27.63
N ALA A 15 -9.89 -19.14 27.58
CA ALA A 15 -8.70 -19.26 28.41
C ALA A 15 -9.03 -19.09 29.91
N ALA A 16 -9.87 -18.11 30.26
CA ALA A 16 -10.30 -17.88 31.63
C ALA A 16 -11.12 -19.06 32.16
N ALA A 17 -12.11 -19.53 31.39
CA ALA A 17 -12.90 -20.71 31.75
C ALA A 17 -12.02 -21.96 31.90
N GLY A 18 -11.08 -22.19 30.98
CA GLY A 18 -10.12 -23.28 31.05
C GLY A 18 -9.22 -23.21 32.29
N THR A 19 -8.74 -22.02 32.64
CA THR A 19 -7.91 -21.78 33.82
C THR A 19 -8.69 -22.04 35.11
N LEU A 20 -9.93 -21.54 35.21
CA LEU A 20 -10.81 -21.77 36.36
C LEU A 20 -11.10 -23.27 36.55
N LEU A 21 -11.46 -23.96 35.48
CA LEU A 21 -11.80 -25.39 35.53
C LEU A 21 -10.59 -26.29 35.78
N PHE A 22 -9.40 -25.92 35.29
CA PHE A 22 -8.21 -26.76 35.41
C PHE A 22 -7.45 -26.52 36.73
N PHE A 23 -7.17 -25.26 37.10
CA PHE A 23 -6.35 -24.93 38.27
C PHE A 23 -7.16 -24.67 39.54
N LEU A 24 -8.41 -24.21 39.41
CA LEU A 24 -9.25 -23.83 40.55
C LEU A 24 -10.36 -24.84 40.81
N ASN A 25 -10.15 -26.10 40.44
CA ASN A 25 -11.12 -27.18 40.60
C ASN A 25 -11.21 -27.76 42.02
N GLY A 26 -10.23 -27.51 42.88
CA GLY A 26 -10.07 -28.28 44.14
C GLY A 26 -11.26 -28.26 45.11
N TRP A 27 -12.21 -27.34 44.94
CA TRP A 27 -13.45 -27.31 45.72
C TRP A 27 -14.40 -28.47 45.41
N THR A 28 -14.34 -29.08 44.21
CA THR A 28 -15.21 -30.21 43.83
C THR A 28 -14.98 -31.45 44.70
N LEU A 29 -13.77 -31.62 45.22
CA LEU A 29 -13.41 -32.71 46.13
C LEU A 29 -13.97 -32.52 47.55
N ARG A 30 -14.45 -31.33 47.91
CA ARG A 30 -14.98 -31.01 49.26
C ARG A 30 -16.50 -31.05 49.35
N LEU A 31 -17.18 -31.46 48.28
CA LEU A 31 -18.64 -31.50 48.24
C LEU A 31 -19.20 -32.70 49.03
N PRO A 32 -20.32 -32.55 49.75
CA PRO A 32 -20.93 -33.62 50.54
C PRO A 32 -21.83 -34.53 49.69
N ILE A 33 -21.33 -35.00 48.54
CA ILE A 33 -22.09 -35.77 47.54
C ILE A 33 -21.60 -37.21 47.34
N GLY A 34 -20.66 -37.67 48.17
CA GLY A 34 -20.04 -38.99 48.09
C GLY A 34 -18.71 -38.99 47.32
N THR A 35 -17.78 -39.86 47.74
CA THR A 35 -16.39 -39.88 47.25
C THR A 35 -16.30 -40.12 45.74
N ASP A 36 -17.11 -41.04 45.22
CA ASP A 36 -17.08 -41.42 43.80
C ASP A 36 -17.64 -40.32 42.90
N ALA A 37 -18.70 -39.64 43.36
CA ALA A 37 -19.30 -38.50 42.67
C ALA A 37 -18.35 -37.29 42.67
N CYS A 38 -17.67 -37.01 43.78
CA CYS A 38 -16.64 -35.98 43.86
C CYS A 38 -15.46 -36.26 42.91
N ALA A 39 -14.98 -37.50 42.85
CA ALA A 39 -13.89 -37.90 41.96
C ALA A 39 -14.29 -37.76 40.47
N GLY A 40 -15.50 -38.20 40.11
CA GLY A 40 -16.03 -38.06 38.75
C GLY A 40 -16.20 -36.59 38.33
N LEU A 41 -16.72 -35.74 39.23
CA LEU A 41 -16.87 -34.30 38.97
C LEU A 41 -15.50 -33.62 38.79
N TYR A 42 -14.52 -33.97 39.64
CA TYR A 42 -13.16 -33.44 39.53
C TYR A 42 -12.50 -33.83 38.21
N LEU A 43 -12.55 -35.10 37.81
CA LEU A 43 -11.96 -35.59 36.57
C LEU A 43 -12.57 -34.97 35.31
N THR A 44 -13.90 -34.82 35.28
CA THR A 44 -14.61 -34.27 34.13
C THR A 44 -14.30 -32.79 33.92
N THR A 45 -14.31 -32.02 35.00
CA THR A 45 -14.03 -30.58 34.97
C THR A 45 -12.54 -30.30 34.73
N LEU A 46 -11.62 -31.13 35.24
CA LEU A 46 -10.19 -31.08 34.91
C LEU A 46 -9.96 -31.33 33.41
N SER A 47 -10.60 -32.36 32.85
CA SER A 47 -10.50 -32.71 31.43
C SER A 47 -11.07 -31.60 30.53
N ALA A 48 -12.23 -31.06 30.91
CA ALA A 48 -12.85 -29.94 30.20
C ALA A 48 -11.96 -28.68 30.24
N GLY A 49 -11.38 -28.36 31.40
CA GLY A 49 -10.44 -27.25 31.56
C GLY A 49 -9.21 -27.39 30.67
N PHE A 50 -8.64 -28.59 30.60
CA PHE A 50 -7.49 -28.90 29.73
C PHE A 50 -7.83 -28.67 28.24
N VAL A 51 -8.98 -29.17 27.77
CA VAL A 51 -9.42 -28.98 26.38
C VAL A 51 -9.66 -27.50 26.07
N CYS A 52 -10.27 -26.74 26.99
CA CYS A 52 -10.43 -25.29 26.84
C CYS A 52 -9.09 -24.56 26.71
N LEU A 53 -8.09 -24.91 27.53
CA LEU A 53 -6.76 -24.31 27.44
C LEU A 53 -6.06 -24.64 26.11
N LEU A 54 -6.15 -25.88 25.63
CA LEU A 54 -5.63 -26.26 24.32
C LEU A 54 -6.30 -25.49 23.18
N MET A 55 -7.63 -25.35 23.23
CA MET A 55 -8.37 -24.57 22.23
C MET A 55 -7.93 -23.10 22.24
N ALA A 56 -7.87 -22.48 23.42
CA ALA A 56 -7.44 -21.09 23.55
C ALA A 56 -6.01 -20.87 23.02
N GLY A 57 -5.07 -21.75 23.34
CA GLY A 57 -3.70 -21.70 22.82
C GLY A 57 -3.63 -21.84 21.30
N SER A 58 -4.41 -22.77 20.72
CA SER A 58 -4.46 -22.96 19.27
C SER A 58 -5.03 -21.72 18.54
N TRP A 59 -6.05 -21.08 19.12
CA TRP A 59 -6.67 -19.89 18.57
C TRP A 59 -5.77 -18.67 18.70
N ALA A 60 -5.10 -18.49 19.85
CA ALA A 60 -4.12 -17.44 20.05
C ALA A 60 -2.95 -17.55 19.05
N SER A 61 -2.44 -18.77 18.81
CA SER A 61 -1.38 -19.03 17.83
C SER A 61 -1.78 -18.61 16.41
N ARG A 62 -3.03 -18.88 16.01
CA ARG A 62 -3.56 -18.45 14.69
C ARG A 62 -3.68 -16.93 14.58
N LEU A 63 -4.17 -16.26 15.62
CA LEU A 63 -4.29 -14.80 15.68
C LEU A 63 -2.91 -14.12 15.64
N LEU A 64 -1.92 -14.67 16.33
CA LEU A 64 -0.55 -14.15 16.35
C LEU A 64 0.16 -14.33 15.00
N LYS A 65 0.05 -15.52 14.38
CA LYS A 65 0.68 -15.78 13.07
C LYS A 65 0.12 -14.90 11.95
N ASN A 66 -1.17 -14.56 11.99
CA ASN A 66 -1.77 -13.68 10.98
C ASN A 66 -1.32 -12.21 11.08
N ASN A 67 -0.91 -11.73 12.26
CA ASN A 67 -0.49 -10.34 12.45
C ASN A 67 1.03 -10.12 12.35
N LEU A 68 1.84 -11.18 12.35
CA LEU A 68 3.31 -11.10 12.30
C LEU A 68 3.89 -11.33 10.90
N MET A 69 3.08 -11.82 9.95
CA MET A 69 3.46 -11.92 8.54
C MET A 69 2.89 -10.74 7.74
N ASP A 70 3.16 -9.51 8.19
CA ASP A 70 3.15 -8.40 7.23
C ASP A 70 4.30 -8.67 6.26
N ASP A 71 3.96 -8.93 5.01
CA ASP A 71 4.90 -9.24 3.93
C ASP A 71 6.10 -8.28 3.96
N VAL A 72 7.31 -8.80 3.82
CA VAL A 72 8.51 -7.96 3.71
C VAL A 72 8.37 -7.02 2.50
N PHE A 73 7.66 -7.48 1.46
CA PHE A 73 7.23 -6.71 0.29
C PHE A 73 5.85 -6.08 0.48
N ASN A 74 5.55 -5.52 1.64
CA ASN A 74 4.35 -4.70 1.80
C ASN A 74 4.57 -3.30 1.19
N VAL A 75 3.49 -2.70 0.68
CA VAL A 75 3.51 -1.37 0.04
C VAL A 75 4.11 -0.30 0.96
N GLU A 76 4.03 -0.47 2.28
CA GLU A 76 4.59 0.47 3.25
C GLU A 76 6.12 0.35 3.36
N ASN A 77 6.67 -0.86 3.35
CA ASN A 77 8.10 -1.17 3.41
C ASN A 77 8.80 -0.82 2.09
N GLU A 78 8.10 -0.96 0.97
CA GLU A 78 8.59 -0.51 -0.35
C GLU A 78 8.37 0.99 -0.60
N SER A 79 7.61 1.66 0.28
CA SER A 79 7.38 3.09 0.16
C SER A 79 8.49 3.93 0.77
N PHE A 80 8.89 4.99 0.06
CA PHE A 80 9.83 5.99 0.54
C PHE A 80 9.36 7.40 0.20
N MET A 81 9.91 8.38 0.92
CA MET A 81 9.60 9.79 0.69
C MET A 81 10.17 10.22 -0.67
N GLN A 82 9.30 10.65 -1.58
CA GLN A 82 9.70 11.24 -2.85
C GLN A 82 9.73 12.77 -2.75
N GLU A 83 10.27 13.43 -3.78
CA GLU A 83 10.32 14.90 -3.83
C GLU A 83 8.90 15.49 -3.91
N THR A 84 8.62 16.46 -3.05
CA THR A 84 7.32 17.13 -2.93
C THR A 84 7.35 18.57 -3.39
N ARG A 85 8.55 19.14 -3.52
CA ARG A 85 8.76 20.51 -3.99
C ARG A 85 8.79 20.52 -5.50
N LEU A 86 8.03 21.44 -6.09
CA LEU A 86 8.14 21.76 -7.50
C LEU A 86 9.41 22.61 -7.72
N MET A 87 10.36 22.09 -8.48
CA MET A 87 11.63 22.78 -8.75
C MET A 87 11.69 23.21 -10.22
N THR A 88 11.29 24.45 -10.51
CA THR A 88 11.28 25.01 -11.86
C THR A 88 12.57 25.78 -12.16
N ASN A 89 13.02 25.70 -13.40
CA ASN A 89 14.05 26.58 -13.96
C ASN A 89 13.80 26.77 -15.48
N GLU A 90 14.67 27.51 -16.16
CA GLU A 90 14.59 27.80 -17.60
C GLU A 90 14.53 26.53 -18.47
N TYR A 91 15.05 25.40 -18.00
CA TYR A 91 15.21 24.16 -18.76
C TYR A 91 14.37 23.01 -18.22
N SER A 92 13.85 23.11 -17.01
CA SER A 92 13.32 21.96 -16.28
C SER A 92 12.11 21.34 -16.98
N VAL A 93 11.86 20.06 -16.74
CA VAL A 93 10.54 19.48 -16.99
C VAL A 93 10.04 18.84 -15.70
N ASN A 94 8.84 19.23 -15.30
CA ASN A 94 8.27 18.89 -14.00
C ASN A 94 7.03 18.02 -14.19
N LEU A 95 7.09 16.77 -13.73
CA LEU A 95 6.01 15.80 -13.90
C LEU A 95 5.28 15.61 -12.57
N PRO A 96 3.95 15.82 -12.49
CA PRO A 96 3.20 15.59 -11.27
C PRO A 96 3.10 14.09 -10.99
N THR A 97 3.32 13.69 -9.75
CA THR A 97 3.23 12.29 -9.31
C THR A 97 2.37 12.12 -8.06
N ARG A 98 1.95 10.87 -7.81
CA ARG A 98 1.41 10.44 -6.52
C ARG A 98 2.20 9.27 -6.02
N PHE A 99 2.58 9.30 -4.76
CA PHE A 99 3.30 8.22 -4.10
C PHE A 99 2.66 7.91 -2.76
N TYR A 100 2.78 6.65 -2.34
CA TYR A 100 2.34 6.22 -1.02
C TYR A 100 3.50 6.41 -0.04
N TYR A 101 3.24 6.94 1.15
CA TYR A 101 4.24 7.05 2.22
C TYR A 101 3.54 7.17 3.59
N ARG A 102 4.01 6.41 4.60
CA ARG A 102 3.44 6.41 5.96
C ARG A 102 1.91 6.23 5.98
N LYS A 103 1.44 5.20 5.29
CA LYS A 103 0.03 4.85 5.14
C LYS A 103 -0.87 5.91 4.49
N LYS A 104 -0.29 6.90 3.80
CA LYS A 104 -1.05 7.99 3.15
C LYS A 104 -0.57 8.20 1.72
N TRP A 105 -1.51 8.55 0.84
CA TRP A 105 -1.19 9.06 -0.48
C TRP A 105 -0.69 10.50 -0.37
N GLN A 106 0.43 10.78 -1.02
CA GLN A 106 1.06 12.08 -1.09
C GLN A 106 1.19 12.51 -2.55
N SER A 107 1.06 13.81 -2.80
CA SER A 107 1.40 14.41 -4.08
C SER A 107 2.88 14.73 -4.13
N GLY A 108 3.51 14.50 -5.28
CA GLY A 108 4.93 14.74 -5.49
C GLY A 108 5.24 15.24 -6.89
N TRP A 109 6.54 15.43 -7.15
CA TRP A 109 7.05 15.88 -8.43
C TRP A 109 8.28 15.09 -8.83
N ILE A 110 8.34 14.66 -10.09
CA ILE A 110 9.60 14.30 -10.73
C ILE A 110 10.11 15.56 -11.43
N ASN A 111 11.18 16.14 -10.87
CA ASN A 111 11.81 17.34 -11.40
C ASN A 111 13.03 16.97 -12.26
N VAL A 112 12.88 16.99 -13.58
CA VAL A 112 14.03 16.86 -14.50
C VAL A 112 14.65 18.23 -14.66
N VAL A 113 15.53 18.59 -13.73
CA VAL A 113 16.13 19.94 -13.64
C VAL A 113 17.10 20.27 -14.78
N ASN A 114 17.65 19.26 -15.46
CA ASN A 114 18.54 19.41 -16.60
C ASN A 114 18.25 18.32 -17.66
N PRO A 115 17.30 18.54 -18.58
CA PRO A 115 16.97 17.57 -19.62
C PRO A 115 18.06 17.34 -20.67
N PHE A 116 19.08 18.20 -20.75
CA PHE A 116 20.14 18.12 -21.76
C PHE A 116 21.09 16.93 -21.55
N ARG A 117 21.05 16.27 -20.38
CA ARG A 117 21.81 15.04 -20.09
C ARG A 117 21.20 13.78 -20.70
N ALA A 118 20.44 13.94 -21.78
CA ALA A 118 19.51 12.98 -22.36
C ALA A 118 18.37 12.60 -21.41
N THR A 119 17.16 12.54 -21.97
CA THR A 119 15.99 11.94 -21.32
C THR A 119 15.49 10.83 -22.23
N MET A 120 15.37 9.61 -21.71
CA MET A 120 14.85 8.47 -22.44
C MET A 120 13.64 7.89 -21.71
N VAL A 121 12.58 7.61 -22.46
CA VAL A 121 11.35 7.00 -21.93
C VAL A 121 11.16 5.65 -22.58
N LEU A 122 11.27 4.59 -21.78
CA LEU A 122 11.17 3.20 -22.24
C LEU A 122 9.86 2.56 -21.75
N GLY A 123 9.29 1.67 -22.56
CA GLY A 123 8.14 0.86 -22.15
C GLY A 123 7.39 0.25 -23.32
N THR A 124 6.52 -0.72 -23.04
CA THR A 124 5.72 -1.45 -24.04
C THR A 124 4.63 -0.58 -24.70
N PRO A 125 4.22 -0.86 -25.95
CA PRO A 125 3.07 -0.19 -26.56
C PRO A 125 1.84 -0.21 -25.64
N GLY A 126 1.13 0.91 -25.51
CA GLY A 126 -0.04 1.05 -24.64
C GLY A 126 0.24 1.40 -23.17
N SER A 127 1.50 1.49 -22.73
CA SER A 127 1.85 1.78 -21.33
C SER A 127 1.66 3.23 -20.87
N GLY A 128 1.01 4.09 -21.67
CA GLY A 128 0.71 5.49 -21.31
C GLY A 128 1.88 6.49 -21.37
N LYS A 129 3.03 6.12 -21.95
CA LYS A 129 4.24 6.99 -22.04
C LYS A 129 3.97 8.38 -22.64
N SER A 130 3.20 8.41 -23.73
CA SER A 130 2.89 9.67 -24.43
C SER A 130 2.14 10.62 -23.52
N TYR A 131 1.06 10.14 -22.89
CA TYR A 131 0.24 10.95 -22.00
C TYR A 131 0.98 11.37 -20.72
N ALA A 132 1.65 10.44 -20.05
CA ALA A 132 2.26 10.71 -18.76
C ALA A 132 3.53 11.57 -18.86
N ILE A 133 4.36 11.33 -19.87
CA ILE A 133 5.71 11.92 -19.97
C ILE A 133 5.83 12.87 -21.16
N ILE A 134 5.61 12.36 -22.38
CA ILE A 134 5.95 13.10 -23.61
C ILE A 134 5.10 14.36 -23.76
N ASN A 135 3.80 14.29 -23.47
CA ASN A 135 2.91 15.45 -23.54
C ASN A 135 3.35 16.57 -22.58
N ASN A 136 3.79 16.21 -21.37
CA ASN A 136 4.32 17.19 -20.41
C ASN A 136 5.60 17.85 -20.93
N TYR A 137 6.50 17.06 -21.54
CA TYR A 137 7.69 17.59 -22.20
C TYR A 137 7.35 18.56 -23.33
N ILE A 138 6.44 18.17 -24.24
CA ILE A 138 6.03 19.02 -25.36
C ILE A 138 5.51 20.37 -24.85
N LYS A 139 4.55 20.33 -23.92
CA LYS A 139 3.91 21.54 -23.39
C LYS A 139 4.89 22.47 -22.70
N GLN A 140 5.66 21.96 -21.74
CA GLN A 140 6.58 22.77 -20.95
C GLN A 140 7.74 23.32 -21.79
N GLN A 141 8.22 22.58 -22.78
CA GLN A 141 9.26 23.08 -23.68
C GLN A 141 8.73 24.19 -24.59
N ILE A 142 7.49 24.07 -25.07
CA ILE A 142 6.82 25.14 -25.84
C ILE A 142 6.63 26.40 -24.99
N GLU A 143 6.16 26.25 -23.74
CA GLU A 143 6.02 27.37 -22.78
C GLU A 143 7.35 28.09 -22.53
N LYS A 144 8.46 27.36 -22.66
CA LYS A 144 9.83 27.86 -22.48
C LYS A 144 10.50 28.29 -23.78
N ALA A 145 9.73 28.40 -24.86
CA ALA A 145 10.20 28.82 -26.17
C ALA A 145 11.32 27.95 -26.79
N PHE A 146 11.39 26.68 -26.42
CA PHE A 146 12.36 25.76 -27.03
C PHE A 146 11.95 25.40 -28.45
N ALA A 147 12.97 25.24 -29.30
CA ALA A 147 12.82 24.57 -30.58
C ALA A 147 12.72 23.05 -30.33
N MET A 148 11.78 22.40 -31.01
CA MET A 148 11.51 20.98 -30.84
C MET A 148 11.40 20.28 -32.19
N TYR A 149 12.05 19.13 -32.31
CA TYR A 149 11.83 18.20 -33.41
C TYR A 149 10.89 17.09 -32.93
N VAL A 150 9.68 17.05 -33.47
CA VAL A 150 8.67 16.02 -33.16
C VAL A 150 8.62 15.03 -34.30
N TYR A 151 9.04 13.79 -34.04
CA TYR A 151 8.91 12.67 -34.98
C TYR A 151 7.75 11.78 -34.55
N ASP A 152 6.65 11.85 -35.28
CA ASP A 152 5.39 11.20 -34.92
C ASP A 152 4.94 10.22 -36.00
N TYR A 153 5.39 8.97 -35.88
CA TYR A 153 5.31 7.99 -36.97
C TYR A 153 3.93 7.33 -37.12
N LYS A 154 3.25 7.04 -36.01
CA LYS A 154 2.10 6.11 -36.03
C LYS A 154 0.76 6.82 -36.27
N TYR A 155 0.51 7.89 -35.53
CA TYR A 155 -0.69 8.73 -35.56
C TYR A 155 -0.26 10.16 -35.19
N PRO A 156 -0.95 11.22 -35.66
CA PRO A 156 -0.51 12.60 -35.45
C PRO A 156 -0.77 13.14 -34.02
N ASP A 157 -0.86 12.28 -33.00
CA ASP A 157 -1.29 12.66 -31.64
C ASP A 157 -0.32 13.68 -31.00
N LEU A 158 0.98 13.45 -31.12
CA LEU A 158 1.99 14.34 -30.54
C LEU A 158 2.08 15.64 -31.33
N SER A 159 1.95 15.54 -32.65
CA SER A 159 1.98 16.68 -33.57
C SER A 159 0.81 17.63 -33.33
N GLU A 160 -0.41 17.09 -33.15
CA GLU A 160 -1.60 17.87 -32.83
C GLU A 160 -1.47 18.57 -31.47
N ILE A 161 -0.96 17.88 -30.47
CA ILE A 161 -0.71 18.48 -29.14
C ILE A 161 0.32 19.61 -29.26
N ALA A 162 1.43 19.39 -29.96
CA ALA A 162 2.45 20.40 -30.15
C ALA A 162 1.89 21.63 -30.87
N TYR A 163 1.19 21.44 -31.98
CA TYR A 163 0.62 22.53 -32.76
C TYR A 163 -0.42 23.34 -31.97
N ASN A 164 -1.37 22.66 -31.34
CA ASN A 164 -2.44 23.33 -30.58
C ASN A 164 -1.88 24.06 -29.36
N HIS A 165 -0.90 23.48 -28.66
CA HIS A 165 -0.26 24.13 -27.53
C HIS A 165 0.57 25.33 -27.98
N LEU A 166 1.32 25.19 -29.08
CA LEU A 166 2.14 26.27 -29.63
C LEU A 166 1.29 27.48 -30.03
N ARG A 167 0.14 27.27 -30.67
CA ARG A 167 -0.78 28.36 -31.05
C ARG A 167 -1.22 29.20 -29.85
N GLN A 168 -1.31 28.62 -28.66
CA GLN A 168 -1.69 29.30 -27.43
C GLN A 168 -0.51 29.97 -26.71
N HIS A 169 0.72 29.64 -27.09
CA HIS A 169 1.96 30.07 -26.40
C HIS A 169 2.95 30.74 -27.37
N LEU A 170 2.48 31.26 -28.51
CA LEU A 170 3.32 31.97 -29.49
C LEU A 170 4.04 33.18 -28.88
N ASP A 171 3.50 33.74 -27.81
CA ASP A 171 4.03 34.93 -27.13
C ASP A 171 5.30 34.63 -26.33
N ALA A 172 5.56 33.36 -26.01
CA ALA A 172 6.82 32.95 -25.40
C ALA A 172 8.02 33.11 -26.35
N TYR A 173 7.77 33.12 -27.67
CA TYR A 173 8.83 33.12 -28.69
C TYR A 173 9.20 34.54 -29.12
N PRO A 174 10.50 34.94 -29.04
CA PRO A 174 10.96 36.24 -29.52
C PRO A 174 10.67 36.49 -31.00
N VAL A 175 10.80 35.44 -31.81
CA VAL A 175 10.39 35.43 -33.22
C VAL A 175 9.27 34.42 -33.35
N LYS A 176 8.06 34.91 -33.65
CA LYS A 176 6.89 34.05 -33.77
C LYS A 176 7.08 33.08 -34.95
N PRO A 177 6.94 31.76 -34.73
CA PRO A 177 6.98 30.78 -35.79
C PRO A 177 5.93 31.07 -36.87
N GLN A 178 6.32 30.88 -38.13
CA GLN A 178 5.44 30.99 -39.30
C GLN A 178 5.25 29.59 -39.89
N PHE A 179 4.01 29.23 -40.24
CA PHE A 179 3.63 27.93 -40.80
C PHE A 179 2.72 28.15 -42.00
#